data_AF-A0A651EGA6-F1
#
_entry.id   AF-A0A651EGA6-F1
#
_cell.length_a   1.000
_cell.length_b   1.000
_cell.length_c   1.000
_cell.angle_alpha   90.00
_cell.angle_beta   90.00
_cell.angle_gamma   90.00
#
_symmetry.space_group_name_H-M   'P 1'
#
loop_
_entity.id
_entity.type
_entity.pdbx_description
1 polymer ?
#
loop_
_entity_poly.entity_id
_entity_poly.type
_entity_poly.pdbx_seq_one_letter_code
_entity_poly.pdbx_strand_id
1 'polypeptide(L)'
;MYEIDPARTDLIREFEAKPGGPYSAELTLVVNRLRLLPLAERHVLVCRKRGREWVLAKMPPRRGAPVALIEDHVFADYADAVREVFRRRWSAATGRGAGRGAAEG
;
A
#
# COMPACT_ATOMS: atom_id res chain seq x y z
N MET A 1 -0.28 20.91 2.92
CA MET A 1 -0.30 19.48 2.48
C MET A 1 0.49 18.70 3.52
N TYR A 2 -0.05 17.60 4.07
CA TYR A 2 0.68 16.82 5.08
C TYR A 2 1.90 16.14 4.44
N GLU A 3 3.07 16.31 5.04
CA GLU A 3 4.31 15.66 4.64
C GLU A 3 4.56 14.46 5.57
N ILE A 4 4.86 13.32 4.98
CA ILE A 4 5.11 12.08 5.74
C ILE A 4 6.57 12.10 6.15
N ASP A 5 6.85 12.12 7.45
CA ASP A 5 8.20 11.93 7.97
C ASP A 5 8.61 10.46 7.81
N PRO A 6 9.63 10.15 6.98
CA PRO A 6 10.06 8.77 6.78
C PRO A 6 10.64 8.10 8.03
N ALA A 7 11.05 8.87 9.06
CA ALA A 7 11.57 8.33 10.31
C ALA A 7 10.47 7.76 11.22
N ARG A 8 9.19 8.09 10.96
CA ARG A 8 8.02 7.62 11.71
C ARG A 8 7.67 6.16 11.43
N THR A 9 8.62 5.27 11.72
CA THR A 9 8.45 3.82 11.59
C THR A 9 7.45 3.25 12.59
N ASP A 10 7.14 3.99 13.66
CA ASP A 10 6.06 3.71 14.59
C ASP A 10 4.69 3.65 13.89
N LEU A 11 4.43 4.56 12.94
CA LEU A 11 3.17 4.60 12.19
C LEU A 11 3.06 3.44 11.18
N ILE A 12 4.20 2.97 10.66
CA ILE A 12 4.25 1.75 9.84
C ILE A 12 3.87 0.55 10.69
N ARG A 13 4.46 0.42 11.88
CA ARG A 13 4.15 -0.68 12.82
C ARG A 13 2.71 -0.64 13.29
N GLU A 14 2.16 0.54 13.58
CA GLU A 14 0.74 0.71 13.93
C GLU A 14 -0.16 0.18 12.80
N PHE A 15 0.13 0.56 11.56
CA PHE A 15 -0.63 0.08 10.40
C PHE A 15 -0.51 -1.43 10.22
N GLU A 16 0.70 -1.98 10.35
CA GLU A 16 0.94 -3.42 10.19
C GLU A 16 0.22 -4.25 11.24
N ALA A 17 0.14 -3.76 12.48
CA ALA A 17 -0.60 -4.42 13.55
C ALA A 17 -2.10 -4.51 13.25
N LYS A 18 -2.69 -3.48 12.63
CA LYS A 18 -4.13 -3.43 12.34
C LYS A 18 -4.45 -2.71 11.02
N PRO A 19 -4.21 -3.34 9.86
CA PRO A 19 -4.36 -2.70 8.54
C PRO A 19 -5.81 -2.42 8.13
N GLY A 20 -6.80 -2.88 8.91
CA GLY A 20 -8.22 -2.55 8.75
C GLY A 20 -8.67 -1.35 9.58
N GLY A 21 -7.83 -0.83 10.47
CA GLY A 21 -8.18 0.22 11.42
C GLY A 21 -9.08 -0.25 12.57
N PRO A 22 -9.62 0.66 13.40
CA PRO A 22 -9.43 2.13 13.35
C PRO A 22 -7.97 2.54 13.53
N TYR A 23 -7.62 3.69 12.97
CA TYR A 23 -6.26 4.26 13.04
C TYR A 23 -6.19 5.41 14.04
N SER A 24 -5.00 5.68 14.57
CA SER A 24 -4.71 6.91 15.29
C SER A 24 -4.92 8.14 14.39
N ALA A 25 -5.00 9.32 15.01
CA ALA A 25 -5.12 10.58 14.28
C ALA A 25 -3.92 10.82 13.34
N GLU A 26 -2.71 10.49 13.81
CA GLU A 26 -1.48 10.63 13.02
C GLU A 26 -1.45 9.64 11.85
N LEU A 27 -1.76 8.36 12.08
CA LEU A 27 -1.82 7.37 11.01
C LEU A 27 -2.93 7.69 10.00
N THR A 28 -4.04 8.27 10.44
CA THR A 28 -5.11 8.74 9.56
C THR A 28 -4.60 9.79 8.57
N LEU A 29 -3.77 10.75 9.03
CA LEU A 29 -3.16 11.76 8.16
C LEU A 29 -2.23 11.13 7.11
N VAL A 30 -1.38 10.19 7.54
CA VAL A 30 -0.51 9.41 6.63
C VAL A 30 -1.34 8.67 5.58
N VAL A 31 -2.33 7.88 6.00
CA VAL A 31 -3.16 7.07 5.09
C VAL A 31 -3.90 7.97 4.09
N ASN A 32 -4.43 9.12 4.54
CA ASN A 32 -5.06 10.08 3.66
C ASN A 32 -4.07 10.67 2.65
N ARG A 33 -2.85 11.03 3.09
CA ARG A 33 -1.80 11.51 2.19
C ARG A 33 -1.40 10.49 1.14
N LEU A 34 -1.26 9.21 1.53
CA LEU A 34 -0.94 8.10 0.62
C LEU A 34 -2.05 7.81 -0.39
N ARG A 35 -3.32 8.05 -0.03
CA ARG A 35 -4.46 7.95 -0.96
C ARG A 35 -4.47 9.05 -2.02
N LEU A 36 -3.78 10.17 -1.77
CA LEU A 36 -3.70 11.32 -2.67
C LEU A 36 -2.48 11.31 -3.60
N LEU A 37 -1.65 10.26 -3.61
CA LEU A 37 -0.51 10.13 -4.53
C LEU A 37 -0.93 10.25 -6.01
N PRO A 38 -0.05 10.64 -6.95
CA PRO A 38 -0.37 10.64 -8.38
C PRO A 38 -0.87 9.26 -8.85
N LEU A 39 -1.82 9.23 -9.79
CA LEU A 39 -2.45 7.98 -10.23
C LEU A 39 -1.42 6.95 -10.71
N ALA A 40 -0.45 7.40 -11.50
CA ALA A 40 0.65 6.59 -12.03
C ALA A 40 1.52 5.95 -10.94
N GLU A 41 1.49 6.43 -9.70
CA GLU A 41 2.26 5.91 -8.58
C GLU A 41 1.45 4.97 -7.69
N ARG A 42 0.11 4.99 -7.81
CA ARG A 42 -0.79 4.21 -6.93
C ARG A 42 -0.73 2.72 -7.26
N HIS A 43 -0.33 1.96 -6.25
CA HIS A 43 -0.61 0.53 -6.18
C HIS A 43 -2.00 0.31 -5.59
N VAL A 44 -2.73 -0.66 -6.11
CA VAL A 44 -4.09 -1.04 -5.69
C VAL A 44 -4.18 -2.57 -5.59
N LEU A 45 -5.21 -3.06 -4.90
CA LEU A 45 -5.56 -4.47 -4.90
C LEU A 45 -6.74 -4.70 -5.84
N VAL A 46 -6.62 -5.72 -6.68
CA VAL A 46 -7.73 -6.23 -7.49
C VAL A 46 -8.18 -7.55 -6.86
N CYS A 47 -9.44 -7.59 -6.43
CA CYS A 47 -10.05 -8.82 -5.91
C CYS A 47 -10.39 -9.74 -7.10
N ARG A 48 -9.71 -10.88 -7.21
CA ARG A 48 -10.02 -11.90 -8.22
C ARG A 48 -11.11 -12.85 -7.74
N LYS A 49 -11.01 -13.26 -6.47
CA LYS A 49 -12.00 -14.12 -5.81
C LYS A 49 -12.31 -13.53 -4.45
N ARG A 50 -13.59 -13.19 -4.25
CA ARG A 50 -14.06 -12.54 -3.04
C ARG A 50 -13.71 -13.38 -1.80
N GLY A 51 -12.98 -12.77 -0.88
CA GLY A 51 -12.57 -13.40 0.37
C GLY A 51 -11.48 -14.46 0.24
N ARG A 52 -10.85 -14.61 -0.93
CA ARG A 52 -9.86 -15.67 -1.17
C ARG A 52 -8.62 -15.25 -1.95
N GLU A 53 -8.75 -14.31 -2.88
CA GLU A 53 -7.65 -14.01 -3.80
C GLU A 53 -7.64 -12.55 -4.19
N TRP A 54 -6.52 -11.88 -3.90
CA TRP A 54 -6.24 -10.51 -4.27
C TRP A 54 -4.91 -10.44 -5.01
N VAL A 55 -4.88 -9.71 -6.11
CA VAL A 55 -3.65 -9.47 -6.88
C VAL A 55 -3.25 -8.02 -6.76
N LEU A 56 -1.96 -7.78 -6.60
CA LEU A 56 -1.41 -6.43 -6.63
C LEU A 56 -1.51 -5.86 -8.05
N ALA A 57 -1.82 -4.58 -8.15
CA ALA A 57 -1.98 -3.92 -9.43
C ALA A 57 -1.42 -2.49 -9.40
N LYS A 58 -1.03 -1.99 -10.56
CA LYS A 58 -0.57 -0.63 -10.76
C LYS A 58 -1.59 0.15 -11.59
N MET A 59 -1.98 1.31 -11.08
CA MET A 59 -2.87 2.21 -11.80
C MET A 59 -2.13 2.84 -12.99
N PRO A 60 -2.77 2.91 -14.17
CA PRO A 60 -2.15 3.51 -15.34
C PRO A 60 -2.10 5.03 -15.21
N PRO A 61 -1.15 5.70 -15.88
CA PRO A 61 -1.06 7.17 -15.89
C PRO A 61 -2.24 7.82 -16.64
N ARG A 62 -2.87 7.10 -17.57
CA ARG A 62 -3.97 7.59 -18.40
C ARG A 62 -5.31 7.05 -17.90
N ARG A 63 -6.29 7.94 -17.74
CA ARG A 63 -7.67 7.57 -17.41
C ARG A 63 -8.25 6.70 -18.53
N GLY A 64 -8.98 5.65 -18.16
CA GLY A 64 -9.61 4.72 -19.11
C GLY A 64 -8.70 3.60 -19.62
N ALA A 65 -7.39 3.68 -19.37
CA ALA A 65 -6.50 2.56 -19.65
C ALA A 65 -6.71 1.41 -18.63
N PRO A 66 -6.41 0.15 -19.01
CA PRO A 66 -6.51 -0.98 -18.10
C PRO A 66 -5.49 -0.89 -16.96
N VAL A 67 -5.85 -1.45 -15.81
CA VAL A 67 -4.95 -1.60 -14.67
C VAL A 67 -3.92 -2.69 -14.99
N ALA A 68 -2.65 -2.43 -14.71
CA ALA A 68 -1.58 -3.40 -14.92
C ALA A 68 -1.52 -4.32 -13.69
N LEU A 69 -1.93 -5.58 -13.84
CA LEU A 69 -1.80 -6.58 -12.79
C LEU A 69 -0.34 -7.02 -12.65
N ILE A 70 0.08 -7.26 -11.42
CA ILE A 70 1.39 -7.84 -11.10
C ILE A 70 1.11 -9.30 -10.74
N GLU A 71 1.07 -10.15 -11.77
CA GLU A 71 0.61 -11.56 -11.68
C GLU A 71 1.35 -12.38 -10.61
N ASP A 72 2.63 -12.07 -10.35
CA ASP A 72 3.44 -12.79 -9.37
C ASP A 72 3.16 -12.36 -7.92
N HIS A 73 2.30 -11.36 -7.70
CA HIS A 73 2.00 -10.80 -6.38
C HIS A 73 0.53 -11.04 -6.02
N VAL A 74 0.22 -12.31 -5.76
CA VAL A 74 -1.10 -12.79 -5.33
C VAL A 74 -1.09 -13.04 -3.83
N PHE A 75 -2.16 -12.65 -3.17
CA PHE A 75 -2.36 -12.78 -1.73
C PHE A 75 -3.63 -13.59 -1.46
N ALA A 76 -3.53 -14.55 -0.54
CA ALA A 76 -4.65 -15.32 -0.02
C ALA A 76 -5.31 -14.66 1.21
N ASP A 77 -4.61 -13.73 1.85
CA ASP A 77 -5.11 -12.92 2.96
C ASP A 77 -5.20 -11.44 2.58
N TYR A 78 -6.31 -10.82 2.95
CA TYR A 78 -6.56 -9.41 2.62
C TYR A 78 -5.66 -8.46 3.42
N ALA A 79 -5.39 -8.77 4.69
CA ALA A 79 -4.57 -7.90 5.54
C ALA A 79 -3.12 -7.84 5.03
N ASP A 80 -2.56 -8.97 4.61
CA ASP A 80 -1.23 -9.03 4.00
C ASP A 80 -1.16 -8.24 2.68
N ALA A 81 -2.18 -8.37 1.85
CA ALA A 81 -2.30 -7.61 0.61
C ALA A 81 -2.34 -6.09 0.88
N VAL A 82 -3.09 -5.66 1.89
CA VAL A 82 -3.22 -4.24 2.27
C VAL A 82 -1.91 -3.70 2.85
N ARG A 83 -1.21 -4.48 3.68
CA ARG A 83 0.13 -4.14 4.19
C ARG A 83 1.12 -3.90 3.05
N GLU A 84 1.14 -4.78 2.05
CA GLU A 84 2.02 -4.62 0.89
C GLU A 84 1.71 -3.33 0.12
N VAL A 85 0.44 -3.04 -0.16
CA VAL A 85 0.05 -1.79 -0.83
C VAL A 85 0.46 -0.57 -0.01
N PHE A 86 0.28 -0.61 1.31
CA PHE A 86 0.71 0.47 2.19
C PHE A 86 2.21 0.70 2.10
N ARG A 87 3.04 -0.34 2.23
CA ARG A 87 4.50 -0.25 2.14
C ARG A 87 4.94 0.34 0.81
N ARG A 88 4.35 -0.09 -0.32
CA ARG A 88 4.69 0.45 -1.64
C ARG A 88 4.32 1.91 -1.81
N ARG A 89 3.15 2.32 -1.28
CA ARG A 89 2.73 3.72 -1.30
C ARG A 89 3.61 4.57 -0.39
N TRP A 90 3.99 4.07 0.77
CA TRP A 90 4.95 4.72 1.66
C TRP A 90 6.28 4.97 0.97
N SER A 91 6.84 3.94 0.31
CA SER A 91 8.09 4.05 -0.44
C SER A 91 8.00 5.06 -1.58
N ALA A 92 6.88 5.08 -2.32
CA ALA A 92 6.67 6.07 -3.37
C ALA A 92 6.57 7.50 -2.80
N ALA A 93 5.89 7.69 -1.67
CA ALA A 93 5.67 9.01 -1.07
C ALA A 93 6.92 9.60 -0.41
N THR A 94 7.78 8.74 0.17
CA THR A 94 8.91 9.17 1.00
C THR A 94 10.27 8.94 0.35
N GLY A 95 10.32 8.20 -0.75
CA GLY A 95 11.59 7.74 -1.37
C GLY A 95 12.35 6.71 -0.51
N ARG A 96 11.79 6.25 0.62
CA ARG A 96 12.42 5.26 1.50
C ARG A 96 11.53 4.02 1.65
N GLY A 97 12.15 2.85 1.56
CA GLY A 97 11.48 1.57 1.82
C GLY A 97 10.85 1.53 3.22
N ALA A 98 9.54 1.27 3.31
CA ALA A 98 8.98 0.71 4.54
C ALA A 98 9.58 -0.69 4.68
N GLY A 99 10.62 -0.83 5.52
CA GLY A 99 11.55 -1.95 5.52
C GLY A 99 10.90 -3.32 5.24
N ARG A 100 11.32 -3.96 4.15
CA ARG A 100 11.17 -5.40 3.99
C ARG A 100 12.38 -6.03 4.66
N GLY A 101 12.16 -6.81 5.72
CA GLY A 101 13.08 -7.89 6.02
C GLY A 101 13.22 -8.74 4.76
N ALA A 102 14.45 -8.96 4.34
CA ALA A 102 14.80 -9.78 3.19
C ALA A 102 14.10 -11.14 3.28
N ALA A 103 13.41 -11.51 2.20
CA ALA A 103 13.03 -12.88 1.92
C ALA A 103 13.27 -13.10 0.42
N GLU A 104 14.56 -13.16 0.08
CA GLU A 104 15.07 -13.84 -1.10
C GLU A 104 16.14 -14.80 -0.57
N GLY A 105 15.88 -16.09 -0.74
CA GLY A 105 16.73 -17.23 -0.40
C GLY A 105 16.29 -18.40 -1.26
#